data_AF-A0A4V5TQ42-F1
#
_entry.id   AF-A0A4V5TQ42-F1
#
_cell.length_a   1.000
_cell.length_b   1.000
_cell.length_c   1.000
_cell.angle_alpha   90.00
_cell.angle_beta   90.00
_cell.angle_gamma   90.00
#
_symmetry.space_group_name_H-M   'P 1'
#
loop_
_entity.id
_entity.type
_entity.pdbx_description
1 polymer ?
#
loop_
_entity_poly.entity_id
_entity_poly.type
_entity_poly.pdbx_seq_one_letter_code
_entity_poly.pdbx_strand_id
1 'polypeptide(L)'
;VRGYNRNDRVGKSYIEQRYEDVLHGTKEEVKNITDKSGNIINTEIISKGKSGNSLTLTIDMELQKKVEESIEKNLRAFKSSEPLLDRAFVVMTNPNNGQI
;
A
#
# COMPACT_ATOMS: atom_id res chain seq x y z
N VAL A 1 -20.65 0.46 -5.29
CA VAL A 1 -19.81 -0.68 -4.85
C VAL A 1 -18.83 -0.98 -5.96
N ARG A 2 -17.52 -1.09 -5.68
CA ARG A 2 -16.43 -1.22 -6.68
C ARG A 2 -16.35 -2.59 -7.39
N GLY A 3 -17.40 -3.41 -7.35
CA GLY A 3 -17.44 -4.70 -8.07
C GLY A 3 -16.51 -5.80 -7.54
N TYR A 4 -15.79 -5.58 -6.44
CA TYR A 4 -14.89 -6.59 -5.87
C TYR A 4 -15.63 -7.87 -5.45
N ASN A 5 -15.00 -9.01 -5.73
CA ASN A 5 -15.36 -10.26 -5.10
C ASN A 5 -15.04 -10.21 -3.60
N ARG A 6 -15.80 -10.95 -2.79
CA ARG A 6 -15.61 -10.97 -1.33
C ARG A 6 -14.24 -11.50 -0.89
N ASN A 7 -13.55 -12.23 -1.76
CA ASN A 7 -12.21 -12.77 -1.55
C ASN A 7 -11.11 -11.91 -2.20
N ASP A 8 -11.42 -10.73 -2.72
CA ASP A 8 -10.42 -9.81 -3.24
C ASP A 8 -9.63 -9.18 -2.08
N ARG A 9 -8.30 -9.17 -2.23
CA ARG A 9 -7.42 -8.39 -1.35
C ARG A 9 -7.45 -6.95 -1.85
N VAL A 10 -7.80 -6.04 -0.95
CA VAL A 10 -7.94 -4.61 -1.25
C VAL A 10 -7.18 -3.79 -0.22
N GLY A 11 -6.57 -2.71 -0.67
CA GLY A 11 -5.96 -1.68 0.15
C GLY A 11 -7.01 -0.95 0.99
N LYS A 12 -6.95 -1.09 2.32
CA LYS A 12 -7.98 -0.52 3.23
C LYS A 12 -7.53 0.70 4.01
N SER A 13 -6.27 1.09 3.91
CA SER A 13 -5.70 2.18 4.72
C SER A 13 -4.76 3.07 3.92
N TYR A 14 -4.73 4.35 4.27
CA TYR A 14 -3.73 5.34 3.83
C TYR A 14 -3.49 5.34 2.31
N ILE A 15 -2.23 5.17 1.88
CA ILE A 15 -1.79 5.18 0.48
C ILE A 15 -2.52 4.11 -0.33
N GLU A 16 -2.63 2.89 0.23
CA GLU A 16 -3.27 1.76 -0.43
C GLU A 16 -4.74 2.07 -0.73
N GLN A 17 -5.49 2.57 0.25
CA GLN A 17 -6.90 2.94 0.02
C GLN A 17 -7.03 4.07 -1.00
N ARG A 18 -6.14 5.07 -0.94
CA ARG A 18 -6.19 6.24 -1.81
C ARG A 18 -5.87 5.89 -3.27
N TYR A 19 -4.94 4.96 -3.48
CA TYR A 19 -4.43 4.59 -4.79
C TYR A 19 -4.86 3.18 -5.24
N GLU A 20 -5.83 2.56 -4.56
CA GLU A 20 -6.34 1.22 -4.89
C GLU A 20 -6.71 1.10 -6.38
N ASP A 21 -7.31 2.13 -6.97
CA ASP A 21 -7.76 2.09 -8.38
C ASP A 21 -6.58 1.98 -9.38
N VAL A 22 -5.36 2.35 -8.97
CA VAL A 22 -4.15 2.21 -9.79
C VAL A 22 -3.25 1.05 -9.34
N LEU A 23 -3.23 0.75 -8.04
CA LEU A 23 -2.42 -0.32 -7.46
C LEU A 23 -3.05 -1.70 -7.64
N HIS A 24 -4.39 -1.79 -7.72
CA HIS A 24 -5.09 -3.04 -7.91
C HIS A 24 -4.91 -3.56 -9.33
N GLY A 25 -4.28 -4.72 -9.47
CA GLY A 25 -4.17 -5.42 -10.74
C GLY A 25 -5.47 -6.13 -11.13
N THR A 26 -5.56 -6.59 -12.37
CA THR A 26 -6.65 -7.45 -12.81
C THR A 26 -6.26 -8.91 -12.63
N LYS A 27 -7.16 -9.71 -12.05
CA LYS A 27 -6.94 -11.15 -11.88
C LYS A 27 -7.01 -11.87 -13.23
N GLU A 28 -6.22 -12.92 -13.38
CA GLU A 28 -6.39 -13.85 -14.49
C GLU A 28 -7.61 -14.73 -14.23
N GLU A 29 -8.48 -14.83 -15.23
CA GLU A 29 -9.65 -15.68 -15.18
C GLU A 29 -9.47 -16.82 -16.18
N VAL A 30 -9.56 -18.05 -15.67
CA VAL A 30 -9.35 -19.27 -16.45
C VAL A 30 -10.53 -20.20 -16.26
N LYS A 31 -11.02 -20.78 -17.35
CA LYS A 31 -12.11 -21.73 -17.37
C LYS A 31 -11.60 -23.10 -17.78
N ASN A 32 -11.71 -24.07 -16.88
CA ASN A 32 -11.39 -25.47 -17.15
C ASN A 32 -12.64 -26.24 -17.58
N ILE A 33 -12.55 -26.96 -18.70
CA ILE A 33 -13.60 -27.85 -19.21
C ILE A 33 -13.21 -29.27 -18.83
N THR A 34 -14.05 -29.95 -18.05
CA THR A 34 -13.78 -31.30 -17.54
C THR A 34 -14.73 -32.34 -18.11
N ASP A 35 -14.27 -33.59 -18.20
CA ASP A 35 -15.13 -34.74 -18.50
C ASP A 35 -15.99 -35.15 -17.30
N LYS A 36 -16.86 -36.16 -17.48
CA LYS A 36 -17.69 -36.71 -16.41
C LYS A 36 -16.88 -37.36 -15.27
N SER A 37 -15.61 -37.67 -15.51
CA SER A 37 -14.68 -38.27 -14.57
C SER A 37 -13.82 -37.23 -13.83
N GLY A 38 -13.94 -35.94 -14.19
CA GLY A 38 -13.20 -34.83 -13.60
C GLY A 38 -11.85 -34.52 -14.25
N ASN A 39 -11.47 -35.19 -15.34
CA ASN A 39 -10.24 -34.89 -16.06
C ASN A 39 -10.38 -33.60 -16.86
N ILE A 40 -9.36 -32.73 -16.84
CA ILE A 40 -9.33 -31.49 -17.60
C ILE A 40 -9.10 -31.83 -19.08
N ILE A 41 -10.09 -31.52 -19.92
CA ILE A 41 -10.03 -31.70 -21.38
C ILE A 41 -9.48 -30.44 -22.05
N ASN A 42 -9.82 -29.26 -21.52
CA ASN A 42 -9.40 -27.98 -22.07
C ASN A 42 -9.32 -26.91 -20.98
N THR A 43 -8.46 -25.92 -21.20
CA THR A 43 -8.28 -24.75 -20.35
C THR A 43 -8.33 -23.51 -21.22
N GLU A 44 -9.33 -22.66 -21.00
CA GLU A 44 -9.52 -21.40 -21.73
C GLU A 44 -9.18 -20.22 -20.83
N ILE A 45 -8.29 -19.33 -21.29
CA ILE A 45 -8.02 -18.07 -20.60
C ILE A 45 -9.14 -17.09 -20.99
N ILE A 46 -10.02 -16.78 -20.04
CA ILE A 46 -11.15 -15.85 -20.23
C ILE A 46 -10.66 -14.41 -20.17
N SER A 47 -9.74 -14.11 -19.25
CA SER A 47 -9.12 -12.80 -19.12
C SER A 47 -7.68 -12.95 -18.65
N LYS A 48 -6.75 -12.30 -19.34
CA LYS A 48 -5.34 -12.30 -18.94
C LYS A 48 -5.15 -11.36 -17.76
N GLY A 49 -4.58 -11.86 -16.68
CA GLY A 49 -4.24 -11.04 -15.52
C GLY A 49 -3.21 -9.97 -15.86
N LYS A 50 -3.27 -8.84 -15.16
CA LYS A 50 -2.31 -7.74 -15.29
C LYS A 50 -1.95 -7.21 -13.91
N SER A 51 -0.66 -7.04 -13.66
CA SER A 51 -0.20 -6.34 -12.45
C SER A 51 -0.76 -4.91 -12.42
N GLY A 52 -1.06 -4.43 -11.22
CA GLY A 52 -1.35 -3.02 -11.01
C GLY A 52 -0.15 -2.14 -11.34
N ASN A 53 -0.38 -0.84 -11.36
CA ASN A 53 0.67 0.13 -11.64
C ASN A 53 1.55 0.34 -10.39
N SER A 54 2.81 0.70 -10.63
CA SER A 54 3.69 1.16 -9.57
C SER A 54 3.40 2.63 -9.23
N LEU A 55 3.49 2.97 -7.94
CA LEU A 55 3.38 4.34 -7.45
C LEU A 55 4.75 4.81 -6.95
N THR A 56 5.20 5.96 -7.44
CA THR A 56 6.38 6.65 -6.90
C THR A 56 5.91 7.76 -5.96
N LEU A 57 6.39 7.73 -4.72
CA LEU A 57 6.09 8.75 -3.71
C LEU A 57 7.11 9.90 -3.80
N THR A 58 6.72 11.04 -3.24
CA THR A 58 7.61 12.20 -3.09
C THR A 58 8.53 12.10 -1.87
N ILE A 59 8.23 11.15 -0.97
CA ILE A 59 8.96 10.92 0.28
C ILE A 59 10.36 10.43 -0.03
N ASP A 60 11.35 11.17 0.44
CA ASP A 60 12.74 10.72 0.49
C ASP A 60 12.95 9.78 1.68
N MET A 61 13.30 8.52 1.40
CA MET A 61 13.43 7.48 2.43
C MET A 61 14.66 7.66 3.33
N GLU A 62 15.71 8.33 2.88
CA GLU A 62 16.86 8.63 3.73
C GLU A 62 16.54 9.78 4.68
N LEU A 63 15.85 10.81 4.18
CA LEU A 63 15.38 11.93 4.98
C LEU A 63 14.37 11.46 6.03
N GLN A 64 13.40 10.63 5.65
CA GLN A 64 12.42 10.06 6.57
C GLN A 64 13.09 9.38 7.77
N LYS A 65 14.09 8.51 7.51
CA LYS A 65 14.84 7.82 8.57
C LYS A 65 15.58 8.79 9.49
N LYS A 66 16.26 9.79 8.93
CA LYS A 66 16.98 10.81 9.72
C LYS A 66 16.03 11.63 10.61
N VAL A 67 14.84 11.96 10.10
CA VAL A 67 13.81 12.67 10.86
C VAL A 67 13.28 11.81 12.00
N GLU A 68 13.01 10.52 11.75
CA GLU A 68 12.59 9.55 12.76
C GLU A 68 13.64 9.37 13.87
N GLU A 69 14.90 9.19 13.51
CA GLU A 69 16.00 9.09 14.48
C GLU A 69 16.14 10.37 15.32
N SER A 70 16.01 11.53 14.69
CA SER A 70 16.10 12.83 15.36
C SER A 70 14.95 13.03 16.35
N ILE A 71 13.69 12.79 15.94
CA ILE A 71 12.53 12.97 16.81
C ILE A 71 12.54 11.97 17.97
N GLU A 72 12.95 10.72 17.74
CA GLU A 72 13.07 9.70 18.79
C GLU A 72 14.13 10.10 19.82
N LYS A 73 15.30 10.55 19.37
CA LYS A 73 16.37 11.03 20.25
C LYS A 73 15.90 12.19 21.14
N ASN A 74 15.19 13.16 20.56
CA ASN A 74 14.66 14.29 21.31
C ASN A 74 13.59 13.85 22.32
N LEU A 75 12.63 13.02 21.90
CA LEU A 75 11.60 12.48 22.79
C LEU A 75 12.21 11.77 24.01
N ARG A 76 13.22 10.91 23.80
CA ARG A 76 13.91 10.20 24.88
C ARG A 76 14.65 11.14 25.83
N ALA A 77 15.25 12.22 25.32
CA ALA A 77 15.96 13.20 26.14
C ALA A 77 15.02 14.01 27.05
N PHE A 78 13.83 14.36 26.56
CA PHE A 78 12.86 15.15 27.34
C PHE A 78 11.96 14.32 28.26
N LYS A 79 11.81 13.01 28.02
CA LYS A 79 10.93 12.12 28.78
C LYS A 79 11.19 12.13 30.30
N SER A 80 12.44 12.28 30.73
CA SER A 80 12.78 12.33 32.16
C SER A 80 12.38 13.65 32.83
N SER A 81 12.33 14.74 32.05
CA SER A 81 12.06 16.09 32.53
C SER A 81 10.59 16.49 32.37
N GLU A 82 9.87 15.89 31.41
CA GLU A 82 8.46 16.14 31.14
C GLU A 82 7.69 14.81 31.11
N PRO A 83 7.21 14.34 32.26
CA PRO A 83 6.53 13.04 32.38
C PRO A 83 5.22 12.94 31.58
N LEU A 84 4.62 14.08 31.22
CA LEU A 84 3.39 14.14 30.42
C LEU A 84 3.66 14.13 28.91
N LEU A 85 4.92 14.21 28.47
CA LEU A 85 5.28 14.13 27.06
C LEU A 85 5.18 12.68 26.56
N ASP A 86 4.08 12.37 25.86
CA ASP A 86 3.78 11.02 25.36
C ASP A 86 3.99 10.84 23.84
N ARG A 87 3.94 11.93 23.07
CA ARG A 87 3.93 11.91 21.60
C ARG A 87 4.62 13.15 21.01
N ALA A 88 5.18 13.00 19.80
CA ALA A 88 5.61 14.12 18.97
C ALA A 88 5.26 13.83 17.50
N PHE A 89 5.04 14.91 16.74
CA PHE A 89 4.68 14.86 15.33
C PHE A 89 5.58 15.81 14.54
N VAL A 90 6.02 15.39 13.36
CA VAL A 90 6.79 16.20 12.43
C VAL A 90 6.18 16.08 11.05
N VAL A 91 6.07 17.21 10.36
CA VAL A 91 5.69 17.29 8.95
C VAL A 91 6.73 18.16 8.26
N MET A 92 7.31 17.66 7.18
CA MET A 92 8.26 18.39 6.36
C MET A 92 7.73 18.41 4.93
N THR A 93 7.83 19.55 4.26
CA THR A 93 7.37 19.71 2.88
C THR A 93 8.36 20.57 2.10
N ASN A 94 8.47 20.35 0.80
CA ASN A 94 9.20 21.24 -0.09
C ASN A 94 8.34 22.49 -0.39
N PRO A 95 8.78 23.69 0.04
CA PRO A 95 7.97 24.91 -0.06
C PRO A 95 7.74 25.37 -1.51
N ASN A 96 8.55 24.92 -2.45
CA ASN A 96 8.47 25.37 -3.85
C ASN A 96 7.43 24.60 -4.67
N ASN A 97 7.08 23.38 -4.26
CA ASN A 97 6.18 22.51 -5.03
C ASN A 97 5.18 21.71 -4.17
N GLY A 98 5.19 21.87 -2.85
CA GLY A 98 4.25 21.21 -1.93
C GLY A 98 4.45 19.70 -1.78
N GLN A 99 5.56 19.15 -2.30
CA GLN A 99 5.89 17.74 -2.11
C GLN A 99 6.20 17.43 -0.65
N ILE A 100 5.85 16.23 -0.21
CA ILE A 100 6.11 15.70 1.13
C ILE A 100 7.15 14.59 1.01
#